data_AF-A0A6P6N0Y1-F1
#
_entry.id   AF-A0A6P6N0Y1-F1
#
_cell.length_a   1.000
_cell.length_b   1.000
_cell.length_c   1.000
_cell.angle_alpha   90.00
_cell.angle_beta   90.00
_cell.angle_gamma   90.00
#
_symmetry.space_group_name_H-M   'P 1'
#
loop_
_entity.id
_entity.type
_entity.pdbx_description
1 polymer ?
#
loop_
_entity_poly.entity_id
_entity_poly.type
_entity_poly.pdbx_seq_one_letter_code
_entity_poly.pdbx_strand_id
1 'polypeptide(L)'
;MQLQAQALKRKPDLFLSESLDVKAVFHCGVLSLKFPEAPTVKSTCFFFTELIAHCADVPRVGQVVQEDGKLLLLAVLEAIGGQSSRSLMDQFAEVLFCLNKHCFALLTVWLKEALRSPGFPSSRVSDEQKDTFSQQVLRERVNKRRVKDIVKEFTLVCRGLHGTEYAADY
;
A
#
# COMPACT_ATOMS: atom_id res chain seq x y z
N MET A 1 -13.93 7.62 0.36
CA MET A 1 -13.45 6.61 1.32
C MET A 1 -13.43 7.03 2.80
N GLN A 2 -13.50 8.32 3.12
CA GLN A 2 -13.40 8.81 4.51
C GLN A 2 -14.48 8.29 5.49
N LEU A 3 -15.74 8.15 5.04
CA LEU A 3 -16.81 7.58 5.86
C LEU A 3 -16.49 6.14 6.30
N GLN A 4 -16.03 5.30 5.36
CA GLN A 4 -15.70 3.90 5.63
C GLN A 4 -14.52 3.77 6.60
N ALA A 5 -13.49 4.62 6.43
CA ALA A 5 -12.37 4.68 7.37
C ALA A 5 -12.83 5.04 8.79
N GLN A 6 -13.74 6.01 8.91
CA GLN A 6 -14.25 6.42 10.22
C GLN A 6 -15.18 5.36 10.84
N ALA A 7 -15.97 4.66 10.02
CA ALA A 7 -16.78 3.54 10.47
C ALA A 7 -15.90 2.44 11.07
N LEU A 8 -14.82 2.04 10.39
CA LEU A 8 -13.83 1.08 10.92
C LEU A 8 -13.23 1.58 12.23
N LYS A 9 -12.72 2.81 12.25
CA LYS A 9 -12.05 3.38 13.43
C LYS A 9 -12.93 3.48 14.67
N ARG A 10 -14.24 3.71 14.49
CA ARG A 10 -15.17 4.00 15.61
C ARG A 10 -16.07 2.83 15.96
N LYS A 11 -16.44 2.01 14.97
CA LYS A 11 -17.37 0.89 15.12
C LYS A 11 -17.08 -0.19 14.05
N PRO A 12 -15.99 -0.97 14.21
CA PRO A 12 -15.61 -2.03 13.26
C PRO A 12 -16.73 -3.02 12.96
N ASP A 13 -17.62 -3.27 13.93
CA ASP A 13 -18.77 -4.18 13.81
C ASP A 13 -19.73 -3.82 12.67
N LEU A 14 -19.70 -2.58 12.17
CA LEU A 14 -20.47 -2.20 10.97
C LEU A 14 -20.06 -3.03 9.74
N PHE A 15 -18.81 -3.51 9.70
CA PHE A 15 -18.31 -4.38 8.63
C PHE A 15 -18.72 -5.85 8.78
N LEU A 16 -19.40 -6.21 9.87
CA LEU A 16 -20.05 -7.51 10.04
C LEU A 16 -21.46 -7.55 9.44
N SER A 17 -22.05 -6.38 9.15
CA SER A 17 -23.41 -6.30 8.63
C SER A 17 -23.55 -7.01 7.29
N GLU A 18 -24.52 -7.93 7.17
CA GLU A 18 -24.77 -8.68 5.93
C GLU A 18 -25.16 -7.78 4.75
N SER A 19 -25.74 -6.61 5.02
CA SER A 19 -26.09 -5.63 3.99
C SER A 19 -24.88 -4.88 3.41
N LEU A 20 -23.72 -4.95 4.06
CA LEU A 20 -22.48 -4.38 3.56
C LEU A 20 -21.74 -5.40 2.68
N ASP A 21 -21.55 -5.03 1.41
CA ASP A 21 -20.64 -5.73 0.51
C ASP A 21 -19.20 -5.25 0.73
N VAL A 22 -18.49 -5.92 1.64
CA VAL A 22 -17.09 -5.62 2.00
C VAL A 22 -16.16 -5.77 0.79
N LYS A 23 -16.45 -6.71 -0.12
CA LYS A 23 -15.62 -6.97 -1.30
C LYS A 23 -15.75 -5.84 -2.31
N ALA A 24 -16.97 -5.40 -2.60
CA ALA A 24 -17.20 -4.23 -3.45
C ALA A 24 -16.55 -2.97 -2.88
N VAL A 25 -16.63 -2.74 -1.56
CA VAL A 25 -15.97 -1.60 -0.90
C VAL A 25 -14.44 -1.68 -1.03
N PHE A 26 -13.85 -2.86 -0.84
CA PHE A 26 -12.41 -3.08 -1.03
C PHE A 26 -11.98 -2.77 -2.46
N HIS A 27 -12.68 -3.32 -3.45
CA HIS A 27 -12.36 -3.13 -4.88
C HIS A 27 -12.51 -1.67 -5.30
N CYS A 28 -13.57 -1.00 -4.85
CA CYS A 28 -13.76 0.44 -5.04
C CYS A 28 -12.56 1.24 -4.47
N GLY A 29 -12.03 0.81 -3.32
CA GLY A 29 -10.84 1.40 -2.72
C GLY A 29 -9.60 1.23 -3.60
N VAL A 30 -9.36 0.02 -4.10
CA VAL A 30 -8.20 -0.26 -4.96
C VAL A 30 -8.24 0.61 -6.22
N LEU A 31 -9.42 0.74 -6.84
CA LEU A 31 -9.60 1.63 -8.00
C LEU A 31 -9.39 3.11 -7.64
N SER A 32 -9.86 3.54 -6.47
CA SER A 32 -9.73 4.93 -6.00
C SER A 32 -8.27 5.35 -5.74
N LEU A 33 -7.33 4.41 -5.56
CA LEU A 33 -5.89 4.73 -5.45
C LEU A 33 -5.29 5.24 -6.77
N LYS A 34 -5.95 4.95 -7.90
CA LYS A 34 -5.50 5.35 -9.24
C LYS A 34 -6.08 6.69 -9.70
N PHE A 35 -6.90 7.33 -8.86
CA PHE A 35 -7.53 8.60 -9.20
C PHE A 35 -6.49 9.74 -9.22
N PRO A 36 -6.65 10.74 -10.10
CA PRO A 36 -5.71 11.85 -10.19
C PRO A 36 -5.78 12.79 -8.98
N GLU A 37 -6.91 12.85 -8.27
CA GLU A 37 -7.12 13.77 -7.16
C GLU A 37 -6.41 13.31 -5.88
N ALA A 38 -5.37 14.04 -5.48
CA ALA A 38 -4.61 13.76 -4.26
C ALA A 38 -5.49 13.62 -2.99
N PRO A 39 -6.53 14.44 -2.74
CA PRO A 39 -7.41 14.24 -1.58
C PRO A 39 -8.12 12.88 -1.58
N THR A 40 -8.56 12.41 -2.76
CA THR A 40 -9.23 11.11 -2.92
C THR A 40 -8.28 9.98 -2.57
N VAL A 41 -7.06 10.00 -3.14
CA VAL A 41 -6.04 8.99 -2.87
C VAL A 41 -5.62 9.00 -1.40
N LYS A 42 -5.40 10.17 -0.79
CA LYS A 42 -5.10 10.29 0.66
C LYS A 42 -6.20 9.65 1.52
N SER A 43 -7.47 9.95 1.23
CA SER A 43 -8.60 9.37 1.97
C SER A 43 -8.70 7.86 1.80
N THR A 44 -8.26 7.35 0.65
CA THR A 44 -8.29 5.93 0.30
C THR A 44 -7.15 5.17 0.97
N CYS A 45 -5.94 5.72 1.00
CA CYS A 45 -4.83 5.17 1.79
C CYS A 45 -5.20 5.11 3.27
N PHE A 46 -5.83 6.16 3.81
CA PHE A 46 -6.30 6.17 5.19
C PHE A 46 -7.34 5.07 5.45
N PHE A 47 -8.30 4.87 4.54
CA PHE A 47 -9.23 3.76 4.60
C PHE A 47 -8.54 2.39 4.68
N PHE A 48 -7.55 2.12 3.81
CA PHE A 48 -6.84 0.85 3.86
C PHE A 48 -6.02 0.66 5.13
N THR A 49 -5.40 1.72 5.65
CA THR A 49 -4.70 1.65 6.94
C THR A 49 -5.62 1.25 8.08
N GLU A 50 -6.84 1.81 8.15
CA GLU A 50 -7.84 1.42 9.16
C GLU A 50 -8.43 0.02 8.88
N LEU A 51 -8.67 -0.33 7.61
CA LEU A 51 -9.24 -1.63 7.23
C LEU A 51 -8.31 -2.79 7.59
N ILE A 52 -7.04 -2.70 7.17
CA ILE A 52 -6.04 -3.75 7.39
C ILE A 52 -5.80 -3.98 8.89
N ALA A 53 -5.86 -2.92 9.71
CA ALA A 53 -5.70 -3.04 11.15
C ALA A 53 -6.72 -3.97 11.80
N HIS A 54 -7.89 -4.16 11.18
CA HIS A 54 -8.99 -5.00 11.66
C HIS A 54 -9.10 -6.37 10.97
N CYS A 55 -8.10 -6.77 10.18
CA CYS A 55 -8.17 -8.06 9.46
C CYS A 55 -8.18 -9.29 10.39
N ALA A 56 -7.68 -9.15 11.62
CA ALA A 56 -7.71 -10.22 12.62
C ALA A 56 -9.03 -10.24 13.41
N ASP A 57 -9.67 -9.08 13.59
CA ASP A 57 -10.80 -8.91 14.52
C ASP A 57 -12.15 -8.97 13.80
N VAL A 58 -12.17 -8.66 12.50
CA VAL A 58 -13.38 -8.64 11.67
C VAL A 58 -13.25 -9.69 10.57
N PRO A 59 -13.87 -10.89 10.69
CA PRO A 59 -13.66 -12.01 9.78
C PRO A 59 -13.88 -11.70 8.30
N ARG A 60 -14.92 -10.92 7.96
CA ARG A 60 -15.19 -10.51 6.57
C ARG A 60 -14.10 -9.61 5.98
N VAL A 61 -13.46 -8.79 6.82
CA VAL A 61 -12.30 -7.98 6.43
C VAL A 61 -11.07 -8.85 6.25
N GLY A 62 -10.82 -9.77 7.19
CA GLY A 62 -9.75 -10.76 7.07
C GLY A 62 -9.84 -11.57 5.78
N GLN A 63 -11.05 -12.06 5.45
CA GLN A 63 -11.33 -12.81 4.23
C GLN A 63 -10.99 -12.00 2.97
N VAL A 64 -11.50 -10.78 2.82
CA VAL A 64 -11.21 -9.98 1.61
C VAL A 64 -9.73 -9.61 1.51
N VAL A 65 -9.06 -9.34 2.63
CA VAL A 65 -7.61 -9.06 2.62
C VAL A 65 -6.83 -10.31 2.19
N GLN A 66 -7.24 -11.50 2.61
CA GLN A 66 -6.60 -12.74 2.19
C GLN A 66 -6.83 -13.05 0.71
N GLU A 67 -8.04 -12.86 0.20
CA GLU A 67 -8.40 -13.14 -1.20
C GLU A 67 -7.84 -12.10 -2.18
N ASP A 68 -8.03 -10.81 -1.87
CA ASP A 68 -7.81 -9.70 -2.81
C ASP A 68 -6.69 -8.75 -2.37
N GLY A 69 -6.02 -8.98 -1.23
CA GLY A 69 -4.97 -8.11 -0.70
C GLY A 69 -3.77 -7.93 -1.63
N LYS A 70 -3.48 -8.91 -2.49
CA LYS A 70 -2.46 -8.79 -3.53
C LYS A 70 -2.79 -7.68 -4.54
N LEU A 71 -4.08 -7.46 -4.86
CA LEU A 71 -4.50 -6.38 -5.75
C LEU A 71 -4.18 -5.00 -5.15
N LEU A 72 -4.39 -4.84 -3.85
CA LEU A 72 -3.99 -3.64 -3.12
C LEU A 72 -2.47 -3.44 -3.17
N LEU A 73 -1.68 -4.48 -2.90
CA LEU A 73 -0.22 -4.37 -2.98
C LEU A 73 0.24 -3.94 -4.37
N LEU A 74 -0.32 -4.53 -5.43
CA LEU A 74 0.03 -4.17 -6.81
C LEU A 74 -0.28 -2.69 -7.09
N ALA A 75 -1.47 -2.20 -6.71
CA ALA A 75 -1.83 -0.79 -6.88
C ALA A 75 -0.89 0.15 -6.11
N VAL A 76 -0.49 -0.22 -4.88
CA VAL A 76 0.49 0.53 -4.08
C VAL A 76 1.86 0.55 -4.76
N LEU A 77 2.34 -0.58 -5.29
CA LEU A 77 3.63 -0.66 -5.99
C LEU A 77 3.61 0.10 -7.32
N GLU A 78 2.51 0.07 -8.08
CA GLU A 78 2.33 0.90 -9.29
C GLU A 78 2.44 2.39 -8.97
N ALA A 79 1.76 2.83 -7.90
CA ALA A 79 1.79 4.21 -7.44
C ALA A 79 3.21 4.66 -7.06
N ILE A 80 3.92 3.83 -6.28
CA ILE A 80 5.33 4.05 -5.91
C ILE A 80 6.23 4.02 -7.15
N GLY A 81 5.96 3.13 -8.10
CA GLY A 81 6.68 2.96 -9.35
C GLY A 81 6.63 4.15 -10.31
N GLY A 82 5.65 5.06 -10.13
CA GLY A 82 5.55 6.25 -10.96
C GLY A 82 4.15 6.78 -11.17
N GLN A 83 3.12 5.93 -10.97
CA GLN A 83 1.75 6.19 -11.41
C GLN A 83 0.95 7.14 -10.49
N SER A 84 1.55 7.63 -9.42
CA SER A 84 0.97 8.64 -8.53
C SER A 84 1.91 9.82 -8.31
N SER A 85 1.39 10.93 -7.78
CA SER A 85 2.23 12.05 -7.39
C SER A 85 3.20 11.68 -6.26
N ARG A 86 4.43 12.22 -6.31
CA ARG A 86 5.46 12.06 -5.27
C ARG A 86 5.01 12.55 -3.90
N SER A 87 4.09 13.51 -3.85
CA SER A 87 3.54 14.06 -2.59
C SER A 87 2.67 13.06 -1.82
N LEU A 88 2.33 11.92 -2.41
CA LEU A 88 1.49 10.87 -1.83
C LEU A 88 2.28 9.68 -1.28
N MET A 89 3.61 9.65 -1.47
CA MET A 89 4.44 8.49 -1.11
C MET A 89 4.37 8.15 0.38
N ASP A 90 4.25 9.15 1.24
CA ASP A 90 4.04 8.97 2.67
C ASP A 90 2.77 8.18 3.00
N GLN A 91 1.70 8.38 2.22
CA GLN A 91 0.43 7.68 2.40
C GLN A 91 0.51 6.25 1.88
N PHE A 92 1.14 6.02 0.73
CA PHE A 92 1.37 4.67 0.21
C PHE A 92 2.30 3.84 1.11
N ALA A 93 3.33 4.47 1.68
CA ALA A 93 4.21 3.86 2.67
C ALA A 93 3.45 3.45 3.95
N GLU A 94 2.44 4.21 4.35
CA GLU A 94 1.62 3.87 5.51
C GLU A 94 0.74 2.64 5.26
N VAL A 95 0.19 2.48 4.04
CA VAL A 95 -0.52 1.26 3.65
C VAL A 95 0.43 0.06 3.64
N LEU A 96 1.63 0.22 3.07
CA LEU A 96 2.64 -0.85 3.02
C LEU A 96 3.12 -1.25 4.42
N PHE A 97 3.31 -0.29 5.31
CA PHE A 97 3.61 -0.54 6.73
C PHE A 97 2.47 -1.30 7.42
N CYS A 98 1.22 -0.92 7.15
CA CYS A 98 0.06 -1.61 7.74
C CYS A 98 -0.01 -3.08 7.28
N LEU A 99 0.19 -3.34 5.98
CA LEU A 99 0.32 -4.71 5.45
C LEU A 99 1.45 -5.48 6.13
N ASN A 100 2.61 -4.84 6.35
CA ASN A 100 3.75 -5.50 6.98
C ASN A 100 3.47 -5.87 8.45
N LYS A 101 2.79 -4.98 9.16
CA LYS A 101 2.45 -5.17 10.56
C LYS A 101 1.39 -6.26 10.76
N HIS A 102 0.32 -6.24 9.97
CA HIS A 102 -0.87 -7.08 10.19
C HIS A 102 -0.94 -8.31 9.28
N CYS A 103 -0.29 -8.29 8.12
CA CYS A 103 -0.38 -9.34 7.10
C CYS A 103 1.00 -9.86 6.67
N PHE A 104 1.98 -9.89 7.57
CA PHE A 104 3.40 -10.19 7.28
C PHE A 104 3.63 -11.43 6.38
N ALA A 105 3.01 -12.55 6.71
CA ALA A 105 3.18 -13.79 5.96
C ALA A 105 2.68 -13.67 4.51
N LEU A 106 1.50 -13.05 4.33
CA LEU A 106 0.92 -12.78 3.02
C LEU A 106 1.77 -11.76 2.24
N LEU A 107 2.16 -10.65 2.88
CA LEU A 107 3.00 -9.62 2.26
C LEU A 107 4.32 -10.19 1.74
N THR A 108 4.95 -11.10 2.50
CA THR A 108 6.21 -11.76 2.11
C THR A 108 6.06 -12.51 0.79
N VAL A 109 4.96 -13.25 0.63
CA VAL A 109 4.65 -13.99 -0.60
C VAL A 109 4.33 -13.02 -1.73
N TRP A 110 3.44 -12.05 -1.48
CA TRP A 110 2.97 -11.13 -2.51
C TRP A 110 4.07 -10.21 -3.05
N LEU A 111 4.98 -9.71 -2.22
CA LEU A 111 6.12 -8.90 -2.67
C LEU A 111 7.03 -9.70 -3.60
N LYS A 112 7.36 -10.93 -3.20
CA LYS A 112 8.19 -11.84 -4.00
C LYS A 112 7.56 -12.12 -5.36
N GLU A 113 6.25 -12.36 -5.40
CA GLU A 113 5.55 -12.62 -6.65
C GLU A 113 5.41 -11.38 -7.53
N ALA A 114 5.07 -10.23 -6.95
CA ALA A 114 4.85 -8.99 -7.69
C ALA A 114 6.15 -8.48 -8.34
N LEU A 115 7.25 -8.45 -7.58
CA LEU A 115 8.52 -7.87 -8.03
C LEU A 115 9.30 -8.76 -9.00
N ARG A 116 8.95 -10.05 -9.13
CA ARG A 116 9.49 -10.95 -10.15
C ARG A 116 9.12 -10.54 -11.57
N SER A 117 8.04 -9.77 -11.75
CA SER A 117 7.61 -9.37 -13.09
C SER A 117 8.64 -8.39 -13.71
N PRO A 118 9.16 -8.67 -14.91
CA PRO A 118 10.10 -7.78 -15.57
C PRO A 118 9.43 -6.43 -15.88
N GLY A 119 10.17 -5.34 -15.67
CA GLY A 119 9.65 -3.99 -15.88
C GLY A 119 8.65 -3.48 -14.83
N PHE A 120 8.30 -4.29 -13.83
CA PHE A 120 7.47 -3.89 -12.70
C PHE A 120 8.33 -3.66 -11.44
N PRO A 121 8.08 -2.61 -10.63
CA PRO A 121 7.09 -1.54 -10.82
C PRO A 121 7.55 -0.42 -11.78
N SER A 122 8.80 -0.48 -12.24
CA SER A 122 9.35 0.39 -13.29
C SER A 122 10.44 -0.36 -14.06
N SER A 123 10.61 -0.05 -15.35
CA SER A 123 11.69 -0.57 -16.18
C SER A 123 13.08 -0.05 -15.80
N ARG A 124 13.15 0.94 -14.90
CA ARG A 124 14.38 1.58 -14.45
C ARG A 124 15.01 0.92 -13.21
N VAL A 125 14.33 -0.07 -12.63
CA VAL A 125 14.76 -0.72 -11.39
C VAL A 125 15.34 -2.10 -11.71
N SER A 126 16.57 -2.36 -11.25
CA SER A 126 17.21 -3.67 -11.39
C SER A 126 16.59 -4.69 -10.42
N ASP A 127 16.77 -5.99 -10.70
CA ASP A 127 16.27 -7.04 -9.81
C ASP A 127 16.93 -6.99 -8.42
N GLU A 128 18.22 -6.61 -8.33
CA GLU A 128 18.91 -6.38 -7.06
C GLU A 128 18.27 -5.23 -6.24
N GLN A 129 17.86 -4.15 -6.90
CA GLN A 129 17.18 -3.04 -6.25
C GLN A 129 15.78 -3.43 -5.77
N LYS A 130 15.06 -4.27 -6.54
CA LYS A 130 13.77 -4.83 -6.11
C LYS A 130 13.93 -5.74 -4.88
N ASP A 131 14.93 -6.61 -4.88
CA ASP A 131 15.23 -7.50 -3.76
C ASP A 131 15.61 -6.70 -2.52
N THR A 132 16.45 -5.68 -2.67
CA THR A 132 16.84 -4.77 -1.59
C THR A 132 15.63 -4.06 -1.00
N PHE A 133 14.76 -3.49 -1.85
CA PHE A 133 13.53 -2.85 -1.41
C PHE A 133 12.62 -3.81 -0.64
N SER A 134 12.37 -5.01 -1.18
CA SER A 134 11.54 -6.02 -0.53
C SER A 134 12.10 -6.41 0.85
N GLN A 135 13.41 -6.63 0.95
CA GLN A 135 14.04 -6.99 2.22
C GLN A 135 13.95 -5.87 3.24
N GLN A 136 14.20 -4.62 2.83
CA GLN A 136 14.11 -3.46 3.72
C GLN A 136 12.68 -3.27 4.24
N VAL A 137 11.67 -3.33 3.37
CA VAL A 137 10.25 -3.23 3.76
C VAL A 137 9.90 -4.32 4.77
N LEU A 138 10.23 -5.59 4.49
CA LEU A 138 9.86 -6.72 5.35
C LEU A 138 10.55 -6.67 6.73
N ARG A 139 11.76 -6.10 6.83
CA ARG A 139 12.46 -5.91 8.11
C ARG A 139 11.75 -4.89 9.01
N GLU A 140 11.18 -3.84 8.43
CA GLU A 140 10.67 -2.69 9.18
C GLU A 140 9.20 -2.86 9.60
N ARG A 141 8.98 -3.70 10.63
CA ARG A 141 7.63 -4.03 11.13
C ARG A 141 7.08 -3.05 12.17
N VAL A 142 7.94 -2.20 12.73
CA VAL A 142 7.59 -1.27 13.82
C VAL A 142 7.90 0.19 13.49
N ASN A 143 8.94 0.44 12.68
CA ASN A 143 9.40 1.78 12.37
C ASN A 143 8.73 2.34 11.12
N LYS A 144 7.54 2.92 11.30
CA LYS A 144 6.79 3.57 10.20
C LYS A 144 7.60 4.66 9.48
N ARG A 145 8.42 5.41 10.21
CA ARG A 145 9.26 6.47 9.61
C ARG A 145 10.26 5.86 8.62
N ARG A 146 10.92 4.76 9.02
CA ARG A 146 11.88 4.08 8.14
C ARG A 146 11.23 3.53 6.87
N VAL A 147 10.02 2.99 6.95
CA VAL A 147 9.28 2.55 5.75
C VAL A 147 9.02 3.71 4.78
N LYS A 148 8.71 4.91 5.29
CA LYS A 148 8.56 6.10 4.43
C LYS A 148 9.86 6.45 3.72
N ASP A 149 10.98 6.44 4.43
CA ASP A 149 12.29 6.73 3.86
C ASP A 149 12.64 5.72 2.75
N ILE A 150 12.43 4.42 3.00
CA ILE A 150 12.63 3.33 2.01
C ILE A 150 11.77 3.56 0.75
N VAL A 151 10.48 3.90 0.93
CA VAL A 151 9.57 4.15 -0.20
C VAL A 151 9.96 5.41 -0.99
N LYS A 152 10.39 6.48 -0.30
CA LYS A 152 10.88 7.71 -0.92
C LYS A 152 12.12 7.44 -1.78
N GLU A 153 13.10 6.72 -1.23
CA GLU A 153 14.31 6.34 -1.97
C GLU A 153 13.96 5.48 -3.18
N PHE A 154 13.10 4.47 -3.01
CA PHE A 154 12.72 3.55 -4.08
C PHE A 154 11.94 4.23 -5.21
N THR A 155 11.02 5.16 -4.91
CA THR A 155 10.30 5.89 -5.97
C THR A 155 11.24 6.78 -6.80
N LEU A 156 12.31 7.31 -6.21
CA LEU A 156 13.31 8.09 -6.95
C LEU A 156 14.04 7.23 -7.96
N VAL A 157 14.40 5.99 -7.60
CA VAL A 157 14.99 5.02 -8.53
C VAL A 157 13.99 4.68 -9.64
N CYS A 158 12.74 4.36 -9.29
CA CYS A 158 11.68 4.04 -10.26
C CYS A 158 11.47 5.16 -11.30
N ARG A 159 11.64 6.42 -10.89
CA ARG A 159 11.49 7.61 -11.73
C ARG A 159 12.79 8.08 -12.38
N GLY A 160 13.93 7.45 -12.10
CA GLY A 160 15.25 7.88 -12.59
C GLY A 160 15.70 9.25 -12.05
N LEU A 161 15.28 9.59 -10.84
CA LEU A 161 15.62 10.84 -10.14
C LEU A 161 16.65 10.61 -9.03
N HIS A 162 17.06 9.37 -8.79
CA HIS A 162 18.07 9.05 -7.78
C HIS A 162 19.42 9.68 -8.13
N GLY A 163 20.05 10.40 -7.18
CA GLY A 163 21.31 11.11 -7.40
C GLY A 163 21.19 12.43 -8.19
N THR A 164 19.97 12.90 -8.46
CA THR A 164 19.72 14.23 -9.09
C THR A 164 19.40 15.29 -8.04
N GLU A 165 19.47 16.57 -8.40
CA GLU A 165 19.08 17.68 -7.51
C GLU A 165 17.62 17.53 -7.00
N TYR A 166 16.73 16.96 -7.80
CA TYR A 166 15.33 16.67 -7.43
C TYR A 166 15.15 15.58 -6.36
N ALA A 167 16.23 14.87 -6.00
CA ALA A 167 16.25 13.97 -4.84
C ALA A 167 16.35 14.75 -3.51
N ALA A 168 16.86 15.99 -3.53
CA ALA A 168 17.03 16.81 -2.34
C ALA A 168 15.71 17.39 -1.81
N ASP A 169 14.66 17.48 -2.64
CA ASP A 169 13.35 18.05 -2.30
C ASP A 169 12.41 17.06 -1.55
N TYR A 170 12.93 16.20 -0.66
CA TYR A 170 12.14 15.15 0.04
C TYR A 170 12.17 15.19 1.57
#